data_AF-A0A0B5D7V1-F1
#
_entry.id   AF-A0A0B5D7V1-F1
#
_cell.length_a   1.000
_cell.length_b   1.000
_cell.length_c   1.000
_cell.angle_alpha   90.00
_cell.angle_beta   90.00
_cell.angle_gamma   90.00
#
_symmetry.space_group_name_H-M   'P 1'
#
loop_
_entity.id
_entity.type
_entity.pdbx_description
1 polymer ?
#
loop_
_entity_poly.entity_id
_entity_poly.type
_entity_poly.pdbx_seq_one_letter_code
_entity_poly.pdbx_strand_id
1 'polypeptide(L)'
;MPLEGEYEPSPTQWVREQVDLYESSGGTQGTTLLDTGLPVIILTTLGSRSGKIRKTPLMRVEHQGRYAVVASQGGAPQHPVWYHNITRNPGVELQDGPVRQEMTAREVTGEEKAEWWQRAVAAFPPYADYQKKTDREIPVFVLEPSGR
;
A
#
# COMPACT_ATOMS: atom_id res chain seq x y z
N MET A 1 -13.89 -3.05 -12.55
CA MET A 1 -14.26 -1.66 -12.83
C MET A 1 -13.37 -0.79 -11.96
N PRO A 2 -12.71 0.22 -12.54
CA PRO A 2 -11.78 1.05 -11.80
C PRO A 2 -12.51 1.70 -10.63
N LEU A 3 -11.80 1.98 -9.54
CA LEU A 3 -12.40 2.71 -8.44
C LEU A 3 -12.79 4.11 -8.92
N GLU A 4 -14.09 4.37 -9.02
CA GLU A 4 -14.63 5.67 -9.45
C GLU A 4 -14.95 6.54 -8.23
N GLY A 5 -14.58 7.81 -8.30
CA GLY A 5 -14.91 8.80 -7.29
C GLY A 5 -14.00 10.03 -7.32
N GLU A 6 -14.35 11.06 -6.56
CA GLU A 6 -13.52 12.25 -6.39
C GLU A 6 -12.24 11.88 -5.61
N TYR A 7 -11.07 12.19 -6.18
CA TYR A 7 -9.79 12.02 -5.49
C TYR A 7 -9.56 13.15 -4.49
N GLU A 8 -9.36 12.79 -3.22
CA GLU A 8 -8.95 13.73 -2.18
C GLU A 8 -7.53 13.39 -1.69
N PRO A 9 -6.52 14.23 -2.02
CA PRO A 9 -5.12 13.99 -1.66
C PRO A 9 -4.88 13.88 -0.16
N SER A 10 -3.72 13.32 0.20
CA SER A 10 -3.25 13.29 1.58
C SER A 10 -3.04 14.73 2.10
N PRO A 11 -3.41 15.03 3.36
CA PRO A 11 -3.05 16.30 4.01
C PRO A 11 -1.54 16.42 4.25
N THR A 12 -0.81 15.29 4.22
CA THR A 12 0.65 15.28 4.37
C THR A 12 1.30 15.70 3.05
N GLN A 13 1.99 16.84 3.06
CA GLN A 13 2.55 17.48 1.86
C GLN A 13 3.43 16.54 1.02
N TRP A 14 4.44 15.92 1.62
CA TRP A 14 5.37 15.05 0.87
C TRP A 14 4.66 13.84 0.25
N VAL A 15 3.63 13.28 0.92
CA VAL A 15 2.84 12.17 0.39
C VAL A 15 2.10 12.61 -0.87
N ARG A 16 1.47 13.79 -0.81
CA ARG A 16 0.69 14.33 -1.92
C ARG A 16 1.58 14.65 -3.12
N GLU A 17 2.77 15.20 -2.87
CA GLU A 17 3.76 15.54 -3.91
C GLU A 17 4.37 14.29 -4.55
N GLN A 18 4.66 13.26 -3.75
CA GLN A 18 5.15 11.99 -4.30
C GLN A 18 4.10 11.33 -5.19
N VAL A 19 2.83 11.27 -4.77
CA VAL A 19 1.74 10.72 -5.59
C VAL A 19 1.57 11.53 -6.89
N ASP A 20 1.55 12.85 -6.80
CA ASP A 20 1.40 13.73 -7.97
C ASP A 20 2.56 13.52 -8.96
N LEU A 21 3.81 13.47 -8.50
CA LEU A 21 4.97 13.20 -9.34
C LEU A 21 4.92 11.80 -9.97
N TYR A 22 4.53 10.79 -9.18
CA TYR A 22 4.39 9.41 -9.66
C TYR A 22 3.37 9.33 -10.79
N GLU A 23 2.19 9.91 -10.60
CA GLU A 23 1.10 9.80 -11.58
C GLU A 23 1.27 10.71 -12.79
N SER A 24 1.68 11.97 -12.60
CA SER A 24 1.88 12.91 -13.71
C SER A 24 3.01 12.49 -14.65
N SER A 25 4.01 11.76 -14.14
CA SER A 25 5.09 11.17 -14.94
C SER A 25 4.74 9.82 -15.57
N GLY A 26 3.51 9.32 -15.39
CA GLY A 26 3.11 7.98 -15.84
C GLY A 26 3.88 6.85 -15.16
N GLY A 27 4.36 7.06 -13.93
CA GLY A 27 5.11 6.08 -13.15
C GLY A 27 6.58 5.96 -13.53
N THR A 28 7.20 7.06 -13.97
CA THR A 28 8.63 7.10 -14.31
C THR A 28 9.46 7.93 -13.33
N GLN A 29 8.82 8.78 -12.51
CA GLN A 29 9.45 9.60 -11.48
C GLN A 29 8.73 9.38 -10.13
N GLY A 30 9.40 9.68 -9.00
CA GLY A 30 8.81 9.50 -7.67
C GLY A 30 8.55 8.03 -7.26
N THR A 31 9.12 7.07 -8.01
CA THR A 31 8.86 5.63 -7.88
C THR A 31 9.62 4.94 -6.76
N THR A 32 10.41 5.69 -6.00
CA THR A 32 11.18 5.19 -4.86
C THR A 32 10.87 6.00 -3.61
N LEU A 33 10.98 5.37 -2.44
CA LEU A 33 10.95 6.08 -1.16
C LEU A 33 12.13 7.07 -1.09
N LEU A 34 11.81 8.33 -0.77
CA LEU A 34 12.76 9.44 -0.71
C LEU A 34 14.04 9.04 0.01
N ASP A 35 15.19 9.38 -0.58
CA ASP A 35 16.55 9.17 -0.05
C ASP A 35 16.99 7.71 0.20
N THR A 36 16.13 6.71 -0.06
CA THR A 36 16.48 5.29 0.12
C THR A 36 16.68 4.54 -1.20
N GLY A 37 16.11 5.04 -2.30
CA GLY A 37 16.11 4.36 -3.60
C GLY A 37 15.27 3.07 -3.63
N LEU A 38 14.57 2.73 -2.55
CA LEU A 38 13.75 1.51 -2.48
C LEU A 38 12.41 1.73 -3.21
N PRO A 39 11.97 0.78 -4.05
CA PRO A 39 10.79 0.96 -4.88
C PRO A 39 9.50 1.06 -4.07
N VAL A 40 8.58 1.89 -4.55
CA VAL A 40 7.23 2.06 -4.00
C VAL A 40 6.15 1.84 -5.08
N ILE A 41 4.97 1.46 -4.61
CA ILE A 41 3.74 1.41 -5.40
C ILE A 41 2.78 2.49 -4.93
N ILE A 42 1.79 2.84 -5.75
CA ILE A 42 0.65 3.65 -5.32
C ILE A 42 -0.55 2.74 -5.12
N LEU A 43 -1.07 2.70 -3.90
CA LEU A 43 -2.31 2.02 -3.56
C LEU A 43 -3.48 3.01 -3.60
N THR A 44 -4.47 2.73 -4.44
CA THR A 44 -5.73 3.48 -4.53
C THR A 44 -6.83 2.73 -3.79
N THR A 45 -7.52 3.41 -2.87
CA THR A 45 -8.58 2.84 -2.04
C THR A 45 -9.82 3.74 -2.01
N LEU A 46 -10.99 3.16 -1.79
CA LEU A 46 -12.23 3.91 -1.55
C LEU A 46 -12.37 4.27 -0.07
N GLY A 47 -12.44 5.56 0.24
CA GLY A 47 -12.56 6.09 1.59
C GLY A 47 -13.77 5.50 2.33
N SER A 48 -13.51 4.73 3.39
CA SER A 48 -14.54 3.99 4.14
C SER A 48 -15.62 4.89 4.75
N ARG A 49 -15.33 6.17 5.02
CA ARG A 49 -16.31 7.14 5.54
C ARG A 49 -16.76 8.16 4.51
N SER A 50 -15.83 8.65 3.68
CA SER A 50 -16.10 9.77 2.76
C SER A 50 -16.56 9.34 1.38
N GLY A 51 -16.39 8.08 0.98
CA GLY A 51 -16.64 7.62 -0.39
C GLY A 51 -15.67 8.22 -1.44
N LYS A 52 -14.66 8.97 -1.00
CA LYS A 52 -13.66 9.60 -1.87
C LYS A 52 -12.50 8.66 -2.17
N ILE A 53 -11.89 8.81 -3.33
CA ILE A 53 -10.68 8.08 -3.71
C ILE A 53 -9.51 8.59 -2.87
N ARG A 54 -8.71 7.66 -2.33
CA ARG A 54 -7.50 7.92 -1.55
C ARG A 54 -6.33 7.17 -2.18
N LYS A 55 -5.20 7.86 -2.32
CA LYS A 55 -3.97 7.28 -2.86
C LYS A 55 -2.89 7.30 -1.79
N THR A 56 -2.14 6.21 -1.65
CA THR A 56 -1.10 6.07 -0.64
C THR A 56 0.12 5.38 -1.23
N PRO A 57 1.31 6.01 -1.19
CA PRO A 57 2.55 5.34 -1.54
C PRO A 57 2.92 4.31 -0.47
N LEU A 58 3.24 3.08 -0.88
CA LEU A 58 3.66 1.99 0.01
C LEU A 58 4.87 1.26 -0.56
N MET A 59 5.65 0.59 0.29
CA MET A 59 6.80 -0.19 -0.17
C MET A 59 6.37 -1.29 -1.15
N ARG A 60 7.12 -1.44 -2.24
CA ARG A 60 6.87 -2.49 -3.24
C ARG A 60 7.33 -3.84 -2.69
N VAL A 61 6.38 -4.68 -2.29
CA VAL A 61 6.62 -6.08 -1.91
C VAL A 61 5.87 -6.95 -2.90
N GLU A 62 6.56 -7.50 -3.90
CA GLU A 62 5.94 -8.24 -5.00
C GLU A 62 6.49 -9.67 -5.08
N HIS A 63 5.60 -10.60 -5.41
CA HIS A 63 5.96 -11.97 -5.73
C HIS A 63 4.94 -12.61 -6.66
N GLN A 64 5.39 -13.02 -7.85
CA GLN A 64 4.58 -13.73 -8.85
C GLN A 64 3.29 -12.99 -9.23
N GLY A 65 3.36 -11.66 -9.36
CA GLY A 65 2.21 -10.83 -9.72
C GLY A 65 1.21 -10.56 -8.59
N ARG A 66 1.53 -11.00 -7.36
CA ARG A 66 0.83 -10.63 -6.13
C ARG A 66 1.66 -9.63 -5.35
N TYR A 67 1.01 -8.80 -4.56
CA TYR A 67 1.68 -7.77 -3.79
C TYR A 67 1.29 -7.86 -2.32
N ALA A 68 2.22 -7.61 -1.40
CA ALA A 68 1.89 -7.38 0.00
C ALA A 68 1.90 -5.89 0.33
N VAL A 69 0.85 -5.42 0.99
CA VAL A 69 0.79 -4.08 1.60
C VAL A 69 0.76 -4.20 3.11
N VAL A 70 1.65 -3.46 3.77
CA VAL A 70 1.92 -3.60 5.21
C VAL A 70 1.42 -2.38 5.97
N ALA A 71 0.46 -2.58 6.87
CA ALA A 71 -0.17 -1.52 7.67
C ALA A 71 0.67 -1.14 8.91
N SER A 72 1.93 -0.78 8.68
CA SER A 72 2.87 -0.50 9.78
C SER A 72 2.76 0.92 10.33
N GLN A 73 2.49 1.93 9.48
CA GLN A 73 2.53 3.35 9.86
C GLN A 73 3.76 3.72 10.72
N GLY A 74 4.95 3.21 10.37
CA GLY A 74 6.18 3.45 11.11
C GLY A 74 6.25 2.82 12.52
N GLY A 75 5.35 1.89 12.83
CA GLY A 75 5.20 1.31 14.17
C GLY A 75 4.25 2.08 15.09
N ALA A 76 3.46 3.02 14.54
CA ALA A 76 2.46 3.72 15.33
C ALA A 76 1.44 2.75 15.97
N PRO A 77 0.87 3.08 17.15
CA PRO A 77 -0.12 2.22 17.81
C PRO A 77 -1.43 2.12 17.03
N GLN A 78 -1.70 3.09 16.16
CA GLN A 78 -2.90 3.14 15.33
C GLN A 78 -2.65 2.51 13.97
N HIS A 79 -3.72 2.04 13.33
CA HIS A 79 -3.68 1.64 11.93
C HIS A 79 -3.77 2.88 11.02
N PRO A 80 -3.11 2.85 9.85
CA PRO A 80 -3.22 3.91 8.87
C PRO A 80 -4.63 3.97 8.28
N VAL A 81 -5.07 5.14 7.82
CA VAL A 81 -6.45 5.32 7.30
C VAL A 81 -6.80 4.33 6.17
N TRP A 82 -5.86 4.01 5.29
CA TRP A 82 -6.09 3.07 4.19
C TRP A 82 -6.40 1.64 4.67
N TYR A 83 -5.93 1.24 5.85
CA TYR A 83 -6.28 -0.06 6.46
C TYR A 83 -7.80 -0.16 6.62
N HIS A 84 -8.42 0.85 7.22
CA HIS A 84 -9.88 0.88 7.41
C HIS A 84 -10.64 0.94 6.08
N ASN A 85 -10.04 1.53 5.04
CA ASN A 85 -10.65 1.55 3.70
C ASN A 85 -10.71 0.15 3.11
N ILE A 86 -9.60 -0.58 3.10
CA ILE A 86 -9.53 -1.92 2.48
C ILE A 86 -10.27 -2.99 3.28
N THR A 87 -10.31 -2.88 4.61
CA THR A 87 -11.12 -3.79 5.44
C THR A 87 -12.62 -3.65 5.14
N ARG A 88 -13.08 -2.44 4.77
CA ARG A 88 -14.48 -2.19 4.39
C ARG A 88 -14.76 -2.51 2.92
N ASN A 89 -13.83 -2.15 2.03
CA ASN A 89 -13.94 -2.32 0.58
C ASN A 89 -12.63 -2.91 0.05
N PRO A 90 -12.55 -4.24 -0.15
CA PRO A 90 -11.29 -4.90 -0.52
C PRO A 90 -10.86 -4.65 -1.97
N GLY A 91 -11.74 -4.14 -2.83
CA GLY A 91 -11.38 -3.73 -4.19
C GLY A 91 -10.47 -2.50 -4.19
N VAL A 92 -9.29 -2.65 -4.77
CA VAL A 92 -8.26 -1.61 -4.86
C VAL A 92 -7.71 -1.50 -6.28
N GLU A 93 -7.10 -0.38 -6.59
CA GLU A 93 -6.22 -0.25 -7.76
C GLU A 93 -4.78 -0.12 -7.27
N LEU A 94 -3.87 -0.85 -7.90
CA LEU A 94 -2.44 -0.81 -7.64
C LEU A 94 -1.73 -0.23 -8.87
N GLN A 95 -0.88 0.77 -8.65
CA GLN A 95 0.07 1.24 -9.65
C GLN A 95 1.51 0.84 -9.27
N ASP A 96 2.17 0.09 -10.15
CA ASP A 96 3.59 -0.29 -10.08
C ASP A 96 4.30 0.21 -11.34
N GLY A 97 5.01 1.32 -11.20
CA GLY A 97 5.55 2.11 -12.30
C GLY A 97 4.45 2.49 -13.31
N PRO A 98 4.64 2.19 -14.61
CA PRO A 98 3.65 2.51 -15.63
C PRO A 98 2.44 1.56 -15.65
N VAL A 99 2.47 0.47 -14.87
CA VAL A 99 1.41 -0.54 -14.86
C VAL A 99 0.38 -0.22 -13.79
N ARG A 100 -0.90 -0.16 -14.19
CA ARG A 100 -2.05 -0.07 -13.28
C ARG A 100 -2.89 -1.33 -13.39
N GLN A 101 -3.34 -1.85 -12.26
CA GLN A 101 -4.13 -3.08 -12.20
C GLN A 101 -5.16 -3.04 -11.07
N GLU A 102 -6.35 -3.57 -11.37
CA GLU A 102 -7.38 -3.83 -10.36
C GLU A 102 -7.00 -5.07 -9.55
N MET A 103 -7.04 -4.95 -8.23
CA MET A 103 -6.72 -6.03 -7.31
C MET A 103 -7.73 -6.12 -6.18
N THR A 104 -7.77 -7.28 -5.53
CA THR A 104 -8.55 -7.52 -4.33
C THR A 104 -7.59 -7.74 -3.16
N ALA A 105 -7.77 -6.95 -2.11
CA ALA A 105 -7.00 -7.04 -0.89
C ALA A 105 -7.59 -8.10 0.07
N ARG A 106 -6.75 -9.00 0.56
CA ARG A 106 -7.10 -10.00 1.56
C ARG A 106 -6.11 -9.95 2.70
N GLU A 107 -6.59 -9.78 3.93
CA GLU A 107 -5.72 -9.86 5.10
C GLU A 107 -5.21 -11.30 5.25
N VAL A 108 -3.91 -11.44 5.47
CA VAL A 108 -3.26 -12.75 5.69
C VAL A 108 -2.83 -12.89 7.13
N THR A 109 -2.94 -14.11 7.64
CA THR A 109 -2.57 -14.50 9.01
C THR A 109 -1.77 -15.80 8.99
N GLY A 110 -1.22 -16.22 10.14
CA GLY A 110 -0.53 -17.50 10.28
C GLY A 110 0.70 -17.64 9.37
N GLU A 111 0.86 -18.80 8.74
CA GLU A 111 2.01 -19.14 7.90
C GLU A 111 2.11 -18.27 6.64
N GLU A 112 0.98 -18.00 5.97
CA GLU A 112 0.96 -17.14 4.77
C GLU A 112 1.46 -15.74 5.10
N LYS A 113 1.04 -15.19 6.26
CA LYS A 113 1.55 -13.92 6.74
C LYS A 113 3.05 -13.97 7.01
N ALA A 114 3.54 -15.03 7.66
CA ALA A 114 4.97 -15.16 7.96
C ALA A 114 5.82 -15.14 6.68
N GLU A 115 5.35 -15.83 5.64
CA GLU A 115 6.00 -15.87 4.32
C GLU A 115 6.05 -14.48 3.67
N TRP A 116 4.92 -13.76 3.65
CA TRP A 116 4.87 -12.40 3.12
C TRP A 116 5.63 -11.39 3.97
N TRP A 117 5.68 -11.60 5.29
CA TRP A 117 6.45 -10.76 6.20
C TRP A 117 7.95 -10.85 5.92
N GLN A 118 8.47 -12.06 5.67
CA GLN A 118 9.87 -12.24 5.26
C GLN A 118 10.19 -11.46 3.98
N ARG A 119 9.29 -11.51 2.99
CA ARG A 119 9.43 -10.72 1.74
C ARG A 119 9.37 -9.23 2.02
N ALA A 120 8.46 -8.79 2.89
CA ALA A 120 8.33 -7.38 3.24
C ALA A 120 9.59 -6.85 3.91
N VAL A 121 10.16 -7.60 4.87
CA VAL A 121 11.43 -7.23 5.53
C VAL A 121 12.60 -7.25 4.55
N ALA A 122 12.63 -8.18 3.59
CA ALA A 122 13.64 -8.19 2.54
C ALA A 122 13.55 -6.95 1.62
N ALA A 123 12.33 -6.51 1.29
CA ALA A 123 12.10 -5.31 0.49
C ALA A 123 12.33 -4.01 1.26
N PHE A 124 12.03 -4.00 2.56
CA PHE A 124 12.19 -2.86 3.44
C PHE A 124 12.59 -3.31 4.86
N PRO A 125 13.91 -3.43 5.14
CA PRO A 125 14.43 -3.91 6.42
C PRO A 125 13.87 -3.22 7.67
N PRO A 126 13.54 -1.91 7.65
CA PRO A 126 12.97 -1.24 8.83
C PRO A 126 11.64 -1.82 9.34
N TYR A 127 10.91 -2.62 8.56
CA TYR A 127 9.72 -3.31 9.07
C TYR A 127 10.02 -4.21 10.27
N ALA A 128 11.19 -4.84 10.32
CA ALA A 128 11.60 -5.69 11.44
C ALA A 128 11.67 -4.89 12.76
N ASP A 129 12.10 -3.63 12.70
CA ASP A 129 12.16 -2.78 13.88
C ASP A 129 10.80 -2.17 14.22
N TYR A 130 9.93 -1.94 13.23
CA TYR A 130 8.57 -1.48 13.50
C TYR A 130 7.75 -2.52 14.26
N GLN A 131 7.93 -3.80 13.96
CA GLN A 131 7.27 -4.90 14.68
C GLN A 131 7.69 -4.97 16.15
N LYS A 132 8.92 -4.56 16.49
CA LYS A 132 9.39 -4.52 17.90
C LYS A 132 8.87 -3.31 18.67
N LYS A 133 8.39 -2.27 17.98
CA LYS A 133 7.96 -1.00 18.58
C LYS A 133 6.49 -0.97 18.96
N THR A 134 5.75 -2.05 18.71
CA THR A 134 4.31 -2.08 18.95
C THR A 134 3.88 -3.45 19.43
N ASP A 135 2.90 -3.47 20.33
CA ASP A 135 2.29 -4.70 20.84
C ASP A 135 1.20 -5.24 19.90
N ARG A 136 0.76 -4.44 18.93
CA ARG A 136 -0.21 -4.88 17.93
C ARG A 136 0.47 -5.75 16.89
N GLU A 137 -0.24 -6.78 16.47
CA GLU A 137 0.14 -7.49 15.27
C GLU A 137 0.01 -6.55 14.06
N ILE A 138 1.11 -6.28 13.33
CA ILE A 138 1.10 -5.42 12.15
C ILE A 138 0.33 -6.14 11.03
N PRO A 139 -0.79 -5.59 10.54
CA PRO A 139 -1.56 -6.25 9.48
C PRO A 139 -0.80 -6.28 8.16
N VAL A 140 -0.95 -7.39 7.44
CA VAL A 140 -0.41 -7.60 6.10
C VAL A 140 -1.59 -8.02 5.22
N PHE A 141 -1.74 -7.34 4.08
CA PHE A 141 -2.75 -7.70 3.09
C PHE A 141 -2.04 -8.13 1.82
N VAL A 142 -2.47 -9.25 1.26
CA VAL A 142 -2.07 -9.68 -0.07
C VAL A 142 -3.08 -9.13 -1.07
N LEU A 143 -2.56 -8.48 -2.10
CA LEU A 143 -3.29 -8.01 -3.26
C LEU A 143 -3.18 -9.06 -4.35
N GLU A 144 -4.32 -9.60 -4.74
CA GLU A 144 -4.44 -10.60 -5.78
C GLU A 144 -5.17 -9.98 -6.97
N PRO A 145 -4.78 -10.29 -8.23
CA PRO A 145 -5.51 -9.79 -9.40
C PRO A 145 -7.00 -10.08 -9.27
N SER A 146 -7.83 -9.04 -9.40
CA SER A 146 -9.28 -9.23 -9.46
C SER A 146 -9.57 -10.04 -10.72
N GLY A 147 -10.16 -11.23 -10.56
CA GLY A 147 -10.28 -12.23 -11.61
C GLY A 147 -10.82 -11.69 -12.94
N ARG A 148 -10.23 -12.19 -14.04
CA ARG A 148 -10.76 -12.11 -15.40
C ARG A 148 -12.16 -12.71 -15.51
#